data_AF-A0A1U8KX03-F1
#
_entry.id   AF-A0A1U8KX03-F1
#
_cell.length_a   1.000
_cell.length_b   1.000
_cell.length_c   1.000
_cell.angle_alpha   90.00
_cell.angle_beta   90.00
_cell.angle_gamma   90.00
#
_symmetry.space_group_name_H-M   'P 1'
#
loop_
_entity.id
_entity.type
_entity.pdbx_description
1 polymer ?
#
loop_
_entity_poly.entity_id
_entity_poly.type
_entity_poly.pdbx_seq_one_letter_code
_entity_poly.pdbx_strand_id
1 'polypeptide(L)'
;MALYEALYGHRCHTPTCWTELGERRILGPELITDTEDKVKLIRDRLKEALDRQKSYANLKRKEIEYSILKRVGPVAYQPELPPKLDRIHDVFHVSKLRRYRSDPSHIMSVEEIKVRLDLTIEKEPVQILERDVKVVRKKTVSLVKVLWHNHGVEEATWEPEEAIRHQYPHLF
;
A
#
# COMPACT_ATOMS: atom_id res chain seq x y z
N MET A 1 32.50 -19.20 -20.97
CA MET A 1 31.35 -19.66 -21.77
C MET A 1 30.09 -19.39 -20.98
N ALA A 2 29.23 -18.49 -21.47
CA ALA A 2 28.03 -18.08 -20.76
C ALA A 2 26.92 -19.14 -20.90
N LEU A 3 26.12 -19.33 -19.84
CA LEU A 3 25.14 -20.42 -19.68
C LEU A 3 24.09 -20.52 -20.81
N TYR A 4 23.83 -19.41 -21.53
CA TYR A 4 22.79 -19.32 -22.56
C TYR A 4 23.21 -19.96 -23.90
N GLU A 5 24.47 -19.80 -24.32
CA GLU A 5 24.98 -20.39 -25.57
C GLU A 5 24.97 -21.92 -25.52
N ALA A 6 25.17 -22.49 -24.33
CA ALA A 6 25.15 -23.94 -24.09
C ALA A 6 23.73 -24.55 -24.16
N LEU A 7 22.68 -23.77 -23.88
CA LEU A 7 21.30 -24.25 -23.88
C LEU A 7 20.63 -24.16 -25.26
N TYR A 8 21.00 -23.17 -26.08
CA TYR A 8 20.24 -22.85 -27.30
C TYR A 8 21.09 -22.79 -28.58
N GLY A 9 22.41 -23.02 -28.51
CA GLY A 9 23.26 -23.20 -29.69
C GLY A 9 23.50 -21.94 -30.55
N HIS A 10 22.99 -20.78 -30.14
CA HIS A 10 23.22 -19.51 -30.80
C HIS A 10 24.07 -18.57 -29.95
N ARG A 11 25.01 -17.87 -30.60
CA ARG A 11 25.80 -16.81 -29.96
C ARG A 11 24.88 -15.65 -29.62
N CYS A 12 24.92 -15.18 -28.37
CA CYS A 12 24.14 -14.01 -27.98
C CYS A 12 24.62 -12.80 -28.78
N HIS A 13 23.77 -12.22 -29.63
CA HIS A 13 24.03 -10.87 -30.14
C HIS A 13 23.76 -9.85 -29.04
N THR A 14 24.72 -8.96 -28.79
CA THR A 14 24.54 -7.83 -27.89
C THR A 14 23.46 -6.88 -28.43
N PRO A 15 22.60 -6.29 -27.58
CA PRO A 15 21.45 -5.49 -28.03
C PRO A 15 21.79 -4.18 -28.78
N THR A 16 23.07 -3.86 -28.95
CA THR A 16 23.55 -2.55 -29.42
C THR A 16 23.53 -2.35 -30.93
N CYS A 17 23.12 -3.34 -31.74
CA CYS A 17 23.23 -3.28 -33.21
C CYS A 17 21.89 -3.30 -33.99
N TRP A 18 20.80 -2.80 -33.41
CA TRP A 18 19.49 -2.70 -34.08
C TRP A 18 19.18 -1.33 -34.72
N THR A 19 20.16 -0.64 -35.28
CA THR A 19 19.87 0.54 -36.11
C THR A 19 20.69 0.51 -37.38
N GLU A 20 20.06 0.07 -38.46
CA GLU A 20 20.46 0.53 -39.79
C GLU A 20 20.35 2.05 -39.79
N LEU A 21 21.49 2.73 -39.99
CA LEU A 21 21.59 4.18 -40.17
C LEU A 21 21.00 4.57 -41.55
N GLY A 22 19.72 4.28 -41.75
CA GLY A 22 18.94 4.73 -42.90
C GLY A 22 18.40 6.13 -42.64
N GLU A 23 18.79 7.07 -43.49
CA GLU A 23 18.30 8.46 -43.65
C GLU A 23 17.50 9.08 -42.50
N ARG A 24 18.10 10.10 -41.85
CA ARG A 24 17.37 11.03 -41.00
C ARG A 24 16.32 11.77 -41.82
N ARG A 25 15.13 11.18 -41.94
CA ARG A 25 13.92 11.89 -42.35
C ARG A 25 13.74 13.03 -41.35
N ILE A 26 13.69 14.27 -41.86
CA ILE A 26 13.33 15.44 -41.05
C ILE A 26 11.87 15.25 -40.68
N LEU A 27 11.64 14.56 -39.56
CA LEU A 27 10.33 14.33 -38.98
C LEU A 27 9.81 15.69 -38.55
N GLY A 28 8.66 16.10 -39.10
CA GLY A 28 8.06 17.40 -38.82
C GLY A 28 7.77 17.62 -37.32
N PRO A 29 7.52 18.87 -36.90
CA PRO A 29 7.26 19.21 -35.49
C PRO A 29 6.17 18.35 -34.84
N GLU A 30 5.17 17.94 -35.62
CA GLU A 30 4.05 17.10 -35.19
C GLU A 30 4.49 15.71 -34.70
N LEU A 31 5.51 15.11 -35.33
CA LEU A 31 6.02 13.81 -34.89
C LEU A 31 6.88 13.94 -33.63
N ILE A 32 7.53 15.09 -33.45
CA ILE A 32 8.27 15.41 -32.23
C ILE A 32 7.27 15.55 -31.07
N THR A 33 6.19 16.31 -31.25
CA THR A 33 5.13 16.45 -30.23
C THR A 33 4.46 15.11 -29.90
N ASP A 34 4.16 14.30 -30.91
CA ASP A 34 3.60 12.95 -30.71
C ASP A 34 4.56 12.04 -29.94
N THR A 35 5.87 12.11 -30.21
CA THR A 35 6.86 11.35 -29.46
C THR A 35 7.03 11.85 -28.03
N GLU A 36 6.97 13.17 -27.81
CA GLU A 36 7.02 13.76 -26.47
C GLU A 36 5.83 13.33 -25.62
N ASP A 37 4.64 13.31 -26.20
CA ASP A 37 3.41 12.88 -25.52
C ASP A 37 3.45 11.38 -25.19
N LYS A 38 3.97 10.55 -26.11
CA LYS A 38 4.18 9.12 -25.82
C LYS A 38 5.24 8.89 -24.75
N VAL A 39 6.33 9.65 -24.74
CA VAL A 39 7.36 9.56 -23.69
C VAL A 39 6.82 10.00 -22.34
N LYS A 40 6.01 11.07 -22.27
CA LYS A 40 5.29 11.48 -21.05
C LYS A 40 4.38 10.35 -20.55
N LEU A 41 3.56 9.78 -21.43
CA LEU A 41 2.67 8.67 -21.08
C LEU A 41 3.44 7.46 -20.53
N ILE A 42 4.60 7.12 -21.10
CA ILE A 42 5.45 6.03 -20.62
C ILE A 42 6.02 6.35 -19.23
N ARG A 43 6.50 7.58 -19.01
CA ARG A 43 7.00 8.01 -17.69
C ARG A 43 5.92 7.98 -16.64
N ASP A 44 4.70 8.42 -16.96
CA ASP A 44 3.57 8.42 -16.04
C ASP A 44 3.17 6.98 -15.68
N ARG A 45 3.12 6.07 -16.65
CA ARG A 45 2.86 4.64 -16.40
C ARG A 45 3.94 3.98 -15.57
N LEU A 46 5.21 4.29 -15.81
CA LEU A 46 6.33 3.78 -15.00
C LEU A 46 6.28 4.32 -13.58
N LYS A 47 5.95 5.59 -13.41
CA LYS A 47 5.77 6.21 -12.09
C LYS A 47 4.59 5.58 -11.35
N GLU A 48 3.46 5.38 -12.01
CA GLU A 48 2.28 4.73 -11.42
C GLU A 48 2.57 3.27 -11.04
N ALA A 49 3.32 2.52 -11.86
CA ALA A 49 3.77 1.17 -11.53
C ALA A 49 4.72 1.17 -10.32
N LEU A 50 5.65 2.13 -10.25
CA LEU A 50 6.56 2.30 -9.12
C LEU A 50 5.81 2.70 -7.85
N ASP A 51 4.84 3.59 -7.95
CA ASP A 51 4.02 4.06 -6.82
C ASP A 51 3.11 2.94 -6.31
N ARG A 52 2.54 2.12 -7.21
CA ARG A 52 1.86 0.85 -6.85
C ARG A 52 2.83 -0.10 -6.15
N GLN A 53 4.04 -0.31 -6.70
CA GLN A 53 5.04 -1.17 -6.05
C GLN A 53 5.43 -0.65 -4.67
N LYS A 54 5.56 0.67 -4.49
CA LYS A 54 5.86 1.32 -3.21
C LYS A 54 4.69 1.24 -2.23
N SER A 55 3.45 1.35 -2.70
CA SER A 55 2.26 1.16 -1.87
C SER A 55 2.12 -0.29 -1.40
N TYR A 56 2.47 -1.26 -2.26
CA TYR A 56 2.62 -2.67 -1.86
C TYR A 56 3.83 -2.88 -0.95
N ALA A 57 4.87 -2.06 -1.06
CA ALA A 57 6.11 -2.26 -0.33
C ALA A 57 6.02 -1.84 1.14
N ASN A 58 5.58 -0.63 1.51
CA ASN A 58 5.83 -0.15 2.87
C ASN A 58 4.89 0.97 3.35
N LEU A 59 3.80 0.62 4.05
CA LEU A 59 3.27 1.46 5.13
C LEU A 59 2.56 0.65 6.25
N LYS A 60 2.25 -0.63 6.00
CA LYS A 60 1.63 -1.54 6.98
C LYS A 60 2.46 -2.80 7.25
N ARG A 61 3.77 -2.77 6.98
CA ARG A 61 4.66 -3.84 7.46
C ARG A 61 4.78 -3.70 8.97
N LYS A 62 3.89 -4.38 9.69
CA LYS A 62 4.00 -4.55 11.13
C LYS A 62 5.19 -5.48 11.38
N GLU A 63 6.19 -5.01 12.11
CA GLU A 63 7.21 -5.88 12.67
C GLU A 63 6.51 -6.69 13.77
N ILE A 64 6.27 -7.97 13.50
CA ILE A 64 5.65 -8.89 14.46
C ILE A 64 6.75 -9.85 14.91
N GLU A 65 6.95 -9.91 16.21
CA GLU A 65 7.86 -10.85 16.85
C GLU A 65 7.18 -12.21 16.99
N TYR A 66 7.91 -13.27 16.65
CA TYR A 66 7.48 -14.65 16.83
C TYR A 66 8.54 -15.44 17.56
N SER A 67 8.13 -16.23 18.55
CA SER A 67 8.98 -17.22 19.20
C SER A 67 9.27 -18.35 18.21
N ILE A 68 10.53 -18.75 18.06
CA ILE A 68 10.90 -19.88 17.20
C ILE A 68 10.82 -21.17 18.04
N LEU A 69 9.92 -22.08 17.65
CA LEU A 69 9.77 -23.39 18.30
C LEU A 69 10.88 -24.36 17.85
N LYS A 70 11.14 -24.42 16.54
CA LYS A 70 12.08 -25.39 15.97
C LYS A 70 12.74 -24.88 14.69
N ARG A 71 13.98 -25.32 14.43
CA ARG A 71 14.63 -25.22 13.12
C ARG A 71 14.44 -26.53 12.36
N VAL A 72 13.79 -26.45 11.20
CA VAL A 72 13.44 -27.61 10.36
C VAL A 72 14.47 -27.83 9.24
N GLY A 73 15.17 -26.78 8.83
CA GLY A 73 16.23 -26.87 7.82
C GLY A 73 17.21 -25.70 7.88
N PRO A 74 18.17 -25.64 6.94
CA PRO A 74 19.18 -24.57 6.92
C PRO A 74 18.56 -23.17 6.92
N VAL A 75 17.42 -23.00 6.24
CA VAL A 75 16.69 -21.73 6.13
C VAL A 75 15.21 -21.90 6.49
N ALA A 76 14.80 -23.02 7.09
CA ALA A 76 13.40 -23.30 7.42
C ALA A 76 13.22 -23.35 8.94
N TYR A 77 12.29 -22.56 9.46
CA TYR A 77 12.01 -22.43 10.88
C TYR A 77 10.51 -22.49 11.13
N GLN A 78 10.15 -22.99 12.31
CA GLN A 78 8.79 -23.14 12.77
C GLN A 78 8.54 -22.10 13.88
N PRO A 79 7.95 -20.93 13.58
CA PRO A 79 7.49 -19.98 14.59
C PRO A 79 6.23 -20.48 15.31
N GLU A 80 6.03 -20.00 16.53
CA GLU A 80 4.78 -20.13 17.27
C GLU A 80 3.74 -19.19 16.66
N LEU A 81 2.81 -19.76 15.88
CA LEU A 81 1.73 -18.99 15.26
C LEU A 81 0.55 -18.80 16.23
N PRO A 82 -0.09 -17.62 16.24
CA PRO A 82 -1.34 -17.41 16.94
C PRO A 82 -2.42 -18.40 16.49
N PRO A 83 -3.34 -18.83 17.38
CA PRO A 83 -4.41 -19.77 17.04
C PRO A 83 -5.30 -19.32 15.86
N LYS A 84 -5.38 -18.01 15.61
CA LYS A 84 -6.11 -17.41 14.47
C LYS A 84 -5.50 -17.77 13.10
N LEU A 85 -4.27 -18.28 13.05
CA LEU A 85 -3.52 -18.64 11.83
C LEU A 85 -3.29 -20.15 11.69
N ASP A 86 -4.06 -20.97 12.40
CA ASP A 86 -4.00 -22.45 12.39
C ASP A 86 -4.11 -23.09 11.00
N ARG A 87 -4.77 -22.43 10.04
CA ARG A 87 -4.90 -22.89 8.65
C ARG A 87 -3.65 -22.70 7.79
N ILE A 88 -2.65 -21.95 8.27
CA ILE A 88 -1.40 -21.67 7.53
C ILE A 88 -0.35 -22.70 7.96
N HIS A 89 0.46 -23.17 7.02
CA HIS A 89 1.62 -23.99 7.35
C HIS A 89 2.55 -23.24 8.32
N ASP A 90 2.91 -23.90 9.40
CA ASP A 90 3.72 -23.35 10.49
C ASP A 90 5.22 -23.39 10.23
N VAL A 91 5.66 -23.92 9.08
CA VAL A 91 7.08 -23.94 8.67
C VAL A 91 7.32 -22.93 7.56
N PHE A 92 8.17 -21.93 7.84
CA PHE A 92 8.49 -20.86 6.92
C PHE A 92 9.96 -20.86 6.52
N HIS A 93 10.22 -20.45 5.27
CA HIS A 93 11.56 -20.18 4.79
C HIS A 93 12.01 -18.78 5.23
N VAL A 94 12.95 -18.71 6.16
CA VAL A 94 13.44 -17.51 6.85
C VAL A 94 14.72 -16.98 6.19
N SER A 95 14.70 -16.67 4.89
CA SER A 95 15.81 -15.93 4.26
C SER A 95 15.70 -14.42 4.44
N LYS A 96 14.55 -13.91 4.90
CA LYS A 96 14.24 -12.49 5.03
C LYS A 96 13.92 -12.00 6.44
N LEU A 97 13.88 -12.87 7.46
CA LEU A 97 13.74 -12.39 8.84
C LEU A 97 15.10 -11.88 9.30
N ARG A 98 15.18 -10.57 9.57
CA ARG A 98 16.37 -9.95 10.16
C ARG A 98 16.37 -10.24 11.66
N ARG A 99 17.57 -10.35 12.25
CA ARG A 99 17.72 -10.39 13.71
C ARG A 99 17.08 -9.13 14.28
N TYR A 100 15.99 -9.29 15.01
CA TYR A 100 15.30 -8.20 15.66
C TYR A 100 16.14 -7.67 16.83
N ARG A 101 16.20 -6.33 16.96
CA ARG A 101 16.78 -5.64 18.10
C ARG A 101 15.62 -5.00 18.86
N SER A 102 15.38 -5.48 20.07
CA SER A 102 14.28 -5.00 20.91
C SER A 102 14.37 -3.49 21.12
N ASP A 103 13.36 -2.77 20.65
CA ASP A 103 13.15 -1.35 20.89
C ASP A 103 11.77 -1.20 21.57
N PRO A 104 11.68 -0.58 22.76
CA PRO A 104 10.40 -0.34 23.43
C PRO A 104 9.37 0.42 22.60
N SER A 105 9.80 1.21 21.59
CA SER A 105 8.90 1.92 20.68
C SER A 105 8.22 1.01 19.63
N HIS A 106 8.69 -0.22 19.45
CA HIS A 106 8.09 -1.19 18.53
C HIS A 106 6.95 -2.02 19.15
N ILE A 107 6.80 -1.96 20.48
CA ILE A 107 5.71 -2.65 21.19
C ILE A 107 4.42 -1.88 20.93
N MET A 108 3.64 -2.33 19.95
CA MET A 108 2.30 -1.81 19.73
C MET A 108 1.31 -2.43 20.72
N SER A 109 0.45 -1.60 21.32
CA SER A 109 -0.77 -2.09 21.95
C SER A 109 -1.62 -2.80 20.89
N VAL A 110 -1.96 -4.06 21.14
CA VAL A 110 -2.97 -4.76 20.34
C VAL A 110 -4.32 -4.25 20.80
N GLU A 111 -4.81 -3.18 20.17
CA GLU A 111 -6.20 -2.77 20.34
C GLU A 111 -7.09 -3.73 19.56
N GLU A 112 -7.90 -4.49 20.29
CA GLU A 112 -8.85 -5.43 19.71
C GLU A 112 -9.97 -4.66 19.00
N ILE A 113 -9.88 -4.57 17.67
CA ILE A 113 -10.99 -4.08 16.86
C ILE A 113 -12.10 -5.14 16.90
N LYS A 114 -13.24 -4.78 17.51
CA LYS A 114 -14.45 -5.61 17.48
C LYS A 114 -15.03 -5.57 16.08
N VAL A 115 -14.84 -6.66 15.33
CA VAL A 115 -15.43 -6.84 14.00
C VAL A 115 -16.70 -7.67 14.14
N ARG A 116 -17.81 -7.22 13.57
CA ARG A 116 -19.07 -7.99 13.52
C ARG A 116 -18.91 -9.23 12.64
N LEU A 117 -19.79 -10.22 12.79
CA LEU A 117 -19.78 -11.47 12.00
C LEU A 117 -19.92 -11.24 10.48
N ASP A 118 -20.46 -10.09 10.07
CA ASP A 118 -20.60 -9.66 8.67
C ASP A 118 -19.37 -8.90 8.14
N LEU A 119 -18.26 -8.89 8.90
CA LEU A 119 -17.01 -8.17 8.60
C LEU A 119 -17.16 -6.64 8.57
N THR A 120 -18.28 -6.08 9.04
CA THR A 120 -18.42 -4.63 9.20
C THR A 120 -17.67 -4.16 10.46
N ILE A 121 -16.95 -3.05 10.32
CA ILE A 121 -16.27 -2.37 11.42
C ILE A 121 -17.22 -1.27 11.88
N GLU A 122 -17.73 -1.39 13.11
CA GLU A 122 -18.46 -0.30 13.73
C GLU A 122 -17.50 0.85 14.02
N LYS A 123 -17.76 2.00 13.40
CA LYS A 123 -17.04 3.23 13.71
C LYS A 123 -17.82 3.98 14.77
N GLU A 124 -17.27 4.05 15.98
CA GLU A 124 -17.83 4.88 17.04
C GLU A 124 -17.21 6.28 16.94
N PRO A 125 -18.01 7.34 16.82
CA PRO A 125 -17.47 8.71 16.84
C PRO A 125 -17.10 9.11 18.27
N VAL A 126 -15.92 9.71 18.43
CA VAL A 126 -15.36 10.12 19.73
C VAL A 126 -15.70 11.56 20.05
N GLN A 127 -15.43 12.47 19.11
CA GLN A 127 -15.65 13.91 19.31
C GLN A 127 -15.78 14.66 17.98
N ILE A 128 -16.45 15.82 18.04
CA ILE A 128 -16.48 16.78 16.95
C ILE A 128 -15.29 17.74 17.11
N LEU A 129 -14.40 17.75 16.14
CA LEU A 129 -13.20 18.59 16.15
C LEU A 129 -13.47 19.99 15.61
N GLU A 130 -14.32 20.10 14.60
CA GLU A 130 -14.50 21.34 13.85
C GLU A 130 -15.92 21.40 13.24
N ARG A 131 -16.43 22.61 13.02
CA ARG A 131 -17.70 22.85 12.34
C ARG A 131 -17.46 23.83 11.20
N ASP A 132 -18.02 23.54 10.03
CA ASP A 132 -17.94 24.40 8.84
C ASP A 132 -19.31 24.47 8.16
N VAL A 133 -19.55 25.56 7.44
CA VAL A 133 -20.81 25.78 6.72
C VAL A 133 -20.50 26.03 5.26
N LYS A 134 -20.91 25.10 4.39
CA LYS A 134 -20.72 25.22 2.95
C LYS A 134 -21.98 25.68 2.26
N VAL A 135 -21.89 26.81 1.58
CA VAL A 135 -22.95 27.31 0.69
C VAL A 135 -22.74 26.72 -0.70
N VAL A 136 -23.64 25.84 -1.12
CA VAL A 136 -23.62 25.21 -2.45
C VAL A 136 -24.82 25.70 -3.24
N ARG A 137 -24.57 26.48 -4.30
CA ARG A 137 -25.58 27.11 -5.18
C ARG A 137 -26.60 27.96 -4.41
N LYS A 138 -27.69 27.34 -3.93
CA LYS A 138 -28.80 27.98 -3.19
C LYS A 138 -29.05 27.31 -1.83
N LYS A 139 -28.25 26.33 -1.43
CA LYS A 139 -28.41 25.59 -0.17
C LYS A 139 -27.20 25.82 0.73
N THR A 140 -27.47 26.00 2.01
CA THR A 140 -26.45 26.07 3.05
C THR A 140 -26.41 24.71 3.74
N VAL A 141 -25.26 24.05 3.76
CA VAL A 141 -25.06 22.73 4.37
C VAL A 141 -24.05 22.88 5.50
N SER A 142 -24.45 22.56 6.73
CA SER A 142 -23.53 22.50 7.85
C SER A 142 -22.84 21.13 7.94
N LEU A 143 -21.54 21.18 8.15
CA LEU A 143 -20.66 20.02 8.20
C LEU A 143 -19.91 20.02 9.54
N VAL A 144 -19.67 18.83 10.06
CA VAL A 144 -18.88 18.62 11.28
C VAL A 144 -17.74 17.67 10.98
N LYS A 145 -16.55 17.99 11.50
CA LYS A 145 -15.37 17.13 11.41
C LYS A 145 -15.38 16.16 12.58
N VAL A 146 -15.59 14.88 12.31
CA VAL A 146 -15.78 13.84 13.32
C VAL A 146 -14.51 13.02 13.48
N LEU A 147 -14.00 12.94 14.71
CA LEU A 147 -12.96 11.98 15.08
C LEU A 147 -13.61 10.63 15.38
N TRP A 148 -13.12 9.58 14.75
CA TRP A 148 -13.60 8.21 14.95
C TRP A 148 -12.69 7.44 15.91
N HIS A 149 -13.28 6.47 16.63
CA HIS A 149 -12.55 5.57 17.51
C HIS A 149 -11.57 4.72 16.67
N ASN A 150 -10.37 4.49 17.20
CA ASN A 150 -9.25 3.83 16.50
C ASN A 150 -8.67 4.56 15.28
N HIS A 151 -9.10 5.80 15.03
CA HIS A 151 -8.57 6.65 13.97
C HIS A 151 -7.77 7.84 14.55
N GLY A 152 -6.69 8.21 13.86
CA GLY A 152 -5.92 9.39 14.21
C GLY A 152 -6.66 10.70 13.91
N VAL A 153 -6.23 11.82 14.50
CA VAL A 153 -6.81 13.16 14.22
C VAL A 153 -6.73 13.53 12.74
N GLU A 154 -5.70 13.04 12.05
CA GLU A 154 -5.52 13.23 10.60
C GLU A 154 -6.53 12.43 9.75
N GLU A 155 -7.12 11.38 10.31
CA GLU A 155 -8.08 10.49 9.64
C GLU A 155 -9.55 10.89 9.92
N ALA A 156 -9.78 12.01 10.60
CA ALA A 156 -11.11 12.55 10.85
C ALA A 156 -11.83 12.93 9.54
N THR A 157 -13.13 12.59 9.42
CA THR A 157 -13.92 12.86 8.22
C THR A 157 -14.91 14.01 8.42
N TRP A 158 -15.27 14.68 7.32
CA TRP A 158 -16.31 15.71 7.31
C TRP A 158 -17.66 15.08 6.98
N GLU A 159 -18.60 15.17 7.91
CA GLU A 159 -19.93 14.59 7.78
C GLU A 159 -21.03 15.66 7.91
N PRO A 160 -22.20 15.48 7.28
CA PRO A 160 -23.34 16.37 7.46
C PRO A 160 -23.78 16.45 8.92
N GLU A 161 -23.93 17.66 9.46
CA GLU A 161 -24.29 17.86 10.87
C GLU A 161 -25.62 17.20 11.22
N GLU A 162 -26.62 17.30 10.35
CA GLU A 162 -27.92 16.69 10.53
C GLU A 162 -27.84 15.16 10.65
N ALA A 163 -26.97 14.52 9.87
CA ALA A 163 -26.80 13.07 9.88
C ALA A 163 -26.14 12.60 11.19
N ILE A 164 -25.06 13.27 11.61
CA ILE A 164 -24.37 12.93 12.85
C ILE A 164 -25.24 13.25 14.07
N ARG A 165 -25.99 14.35 14.05
CA ARG A 165 -26.90 14.69 15.14
C ARG A 165 -28.06 13.70 15.26
N HIS A 166 -28.49 13.10 14.14
CA HIS A 166 -29.52 12.07 14.14
C HIS A 166 -29.00 10.71 14.62
N GLN A 167 -27.83 10.28 14.13
CA GLN A 167 -27.25 8.98 14.48
C GLN A 167 -26.53 8.96 15.84
N TYR A 168 -25.91 10.09 16.21
CA TYR A 168 -25.10 10.25 17.42
C TYR A 168 -25.46 11.55 18.15
N PRO A 169 -26.68 11.65 18.73
CA PRO A 169 -27.13 12.88 19.37
C PRO A 169 -26.29 13.31 20.57
N HIS A 170 -25.60 12.35 21.22
CA HIS A 170 -24.79 12.58 22.41
C HIS A 170 -23.50 13.39 22.16
N LEU A 171 -23.14 13.64 20.90
CA LEU A 171 -21.99 14.47 20.52
C LEU A 171 -22.31 15.97 20.42
N PHE A 172 -23.58 16.35 20.55
CA PHE A 172 -24.10 17.72 20.39
C PHE A 172 -24.75 18.22 21.68
#